data_AF-A0A1B6D8H4-F1
#
_entry.id   AF-A0A1B6D8H4-F1
#
_cell.length_a   1.000
_cell.length_b   1.000
_cell.length_c   1.000
_cell.angle_alpha   90.00
_cell.angle_beta   90.00
_cell.angle_gamma   90.00
#
_symmetry.space_group_name_H-M   'P 1'
#
loop_
_entity.id
_entity.type
_entity.pdbx_description
1 polymer ?
#
loop_
_entity_poly.entity_id
_entity_poly.type
_entity_poly.pdbx_seq_one_letter_code
_entity_poly.pdbx_strand_id
1 'polypeptide(L)'
;MLSTWITENIAVLGLCIVTIITITGFVVALIIVLCKRSKNCDEDNSICPKVILPCEFDVNKTDQIDIIIEDLHDKDADKKENELKELEEWNKKQLLNVFYHSDSDDSLSEEESTTKFHNIRIKDMEKNNIRFNVISAVDEQMCIGKDGVLPWSLPTEFQYFLSMTTKPRPGKQNAVIIGRKTWETMDLLTSKPFLNSLNIILTNQNLTEAKNYENTVVAKSVDAIIKILENEANIDEVWVLGGSETYFTLMKSPYFHRLYLTHIHAKYECDTYFPFMKQELEYGQSFRKLSPDEIQDPRVPTGIVTDSKEGVKFEVAVYEKRH
;
A
#
# COMPACT_ATOMS: atom_id res chain seq x y z
N MET A 1 -34.75 48.73 20.01
CA MET A 1 -33.68 47.81 20.48
C MET A 1 -34.05 46.39 20.08
N LEU A 2 -33.22 45.80 19.22
CA LEU A 2 -32.92 44.36 19.14
C LEU A 2 -33.94 43.31 18.63
N SER A 3 -35.07 43.66 18.00
CA SER A 3 -35.92 42.61 17.38
C SER A 3 -36.14 42.74 15.86
N THR A 4 -35.57 43.75 15.20
CA THR A 4 -35.71 43.95 13.74
C THR A 4 -34.40 43.86 12.96
N TRP A 5 -33.27 43.51 13.61
CA TRP A 5 -31.97 43.39 12.93
C TRP A 5 -31.59 41.96 12.50
N ILE A 6 -32.36 40.94 12.93
CA ILE A 6 -32.05 39.53 12.60
C ILE A 6 -32.79 39.05 11.34
N THR A 7 -33.85 39.74 10.92
CA THR A 7 -34.50 39.46 9.63
C THR A 7 -33.75 40.04 8.43
N GLU A 8 -32.77 40.92 8.63
CA GLU A 8 -31.97 41.53 7.54
C GLU A 8 -30.60 40.86 7.27
N ASN A 9 -30.16 39.87 8.06
CA ASN A 9 -28.89 39.16 7.77
C ASN A 9 -29.01 37.63 7.61
N ILE A 10 -30.23 37.11 7.49
CA ILE A 10 -30.49 35.80 6.87
C ILE A 10 -29.98 35.79 5.41
N ALA A 11 -29.87 36.96 4.77
CA ALA A 11 -29.18 37.14 3.49
C ALA A 11 -27.64 36.96 3.60
N VAL A 12 -27.02 37.34 4.72
CA VAL A 12 -25.54 37.28 4.90
C VAL A 12 -25.04 35.89 5.28
N LEU A 13 -25.84 35.09 6.00
CA LEU A 13 -25.52 33.69 6.28
C LEU A 13 -25.64 32.80 5.03
N GLY A 14 -26.57 33.09 4.12
CA GLY A 14 -26.59 32.49 2.77
C GLY A 14 -25.36 32.87 1.94
N LEU A 15 -24.88 34.11 2.05
CA LEU A 15 -23.67 34.60 1.39
C LEU A 15 -22.39 33.93 1.88
N CYS A 16 -22.25 33.54 3.15
CA CYS A 16 -21.09 32.79 3.65
C CYS A 16 -21.05 31.33 3.16
N ILE A 17 -22.22 30.66 3.06
CA ILE A 17 -22.33 29.30 2.52
C ILE A 17 -21.97 29.27 1.02
N VAL A 18 -22.38 30.29 0.26
CA VAL A 18 -21.99 30.45 -1.15
C VAL A 18 -20.48 30.73 -1.27
N THR A 19 -19.88 31.45 -0.32
CA THR A 19 -18.44 31.77 -0.36
C THR A 19 -17.56 30.54 -0.04
N ILE A 20 -17.95 29.69 0.91
CA ILE A 20 -17.20 28.46 1.24
C ILE A 20 -17.28 27.45 0.09
N ILE A 21 -18.45 27.30 -0.55
CA ILE A 21 -18.60 26.48 -1.76
C ILE A 21 -17.71 27.00 -2.91
N THR A 22 -17.62 28.32 -3.10
CA THR A 22 -16.73 28.91 -4.12
C THR A 22 -15.25 28.70 -3.81
N ILE A 23 -14.82 28.67 -2.54
CA ILE A 23 -13.41 28.42 -2.16
C ILE A 23 -13.03 26.96 -2.41
N THR A 24 -13.88 25.99 -2.03
CA THR A 24 -13.64 24.57 -2.34
C THR A 24 -13.74 24.26 -3.85
N GLY A 25 -14.61 24.97 -4.59
CA GLY A 25 -14.70 24.86 -6.05
C GLY A 25 -13.48 25.43 -6.77
N PHE A 26 -12.93 26.56 -6.31
CA PHE A 26 -11.75 27.19 -6.90
C PHE A 26 -10.48 26.36 -6.70
N VAL A 27 -10.29 25.74 -5.52
CA VAL A 27 -9.11 24.91 -5.23
C VAL A 27 -9.09 23.65 -6.10
N VAL A 28 -10.25 23.02 -6.32
CA VAL A 28 -10.36 21.85 -7.21
C VAL A 28 -10.20 22.26 -8.68
N ALA A 29 -10.74 23.40 -9.12
CA ALA A 29 -10.56 23.91 -10.47
C ALA A 29 -9.10 24.33 -10.76
N LEU A 30 -8.39 24.93 -9.80
CA LEU A 30 -6.98 25.33 -9.95
C LEU A 30 -6.07 24.10 -10.09
N ILE A 31 -6.30 23.04 -9.30
CA ILE A 31 -5.55 21.79 -9.40
C ILE A 31 -5.80 21.10 -10.75
N ILE A 32 -7.04 21.11 -11.25
CA ILE A 32 -7.39 20.53 -12.56
C ILE A 32 -6.81 21.36 -13.72
N VAL A 33 -6.82 22.70 -13.64
CA VAL A 33 -6.24 23.60 -14.66
C VAL A 33 -4.70 23.49 -14.68
N LEU A 34 -4.06 23.36 -13.52
CA LEU A 34 -2.61 23.17 -13.41
C LEU A 34 -2.16 21.79 -13.92
N CYS A 35 -2.93 20.74 -13.66
CA CYS A 35 -2.65 19.41 -14.23
C CYS A 35 -2.92 19.32 -15.74
N LYS A 36 -3.88 20.09 -16.30
CA LYS A 36 -4.23 20.02 -17.73
C LYS A 36 -3.35 20.91 -18.63
N ARG A 37 -2.58 21.84 -18.06
CA ARG A 37 -1.64 22.71 -18.79
C ARG A 37 -0.21 22.16 -18.89
N SER A 38 0.08 21.04 -18.23
CA SER A 38 1.38 20.32 -18.31
C SER A 38 1.56 19.48 -19.60
N LYS A 39 0.64 19.53 -20.57
CA LYS A 39 0.68 18.71 -21.80
C LYS A 39 0.96 19.45 -23.12
N ASN A 40 1.34 20.74 -23.10
CA ASN A 40 1.83 21.44 -24.30
C ASN A 40 3.07 22.27 -23.94
N CYS A 41 4.26 21.68 -24.06
CA CYS A 41 5.51 22.44 -24.18
C CYS A 41 6.32 21.81 -25.31
N ASP A 42 6.17 22.38 -26.50
CA ASP A 42 7.18 22.30 -27.54
C ASP A 42 7.54 23.72 -27.98
N GLU A 43 8.84 23.86 -28.23
CA GLU A 43 9.58 24.89 -28.95
C GLU A 43 9.76 26.29 -28.32
N ASP A 44 11.06 26.62 -28.22
CA ASP A 44 11.72 27.91 -27.97
C ASP A 44 11.86 28.48 -26.55
N ASN A 45 13.02 28.15 -25.96
CA ASN A 45 13.87 28.95 -25.07
C ASN A 45 13.30 30.29 -24.56
N SER A 46 12.92 30.34 -23.28
CA SER A 46 13.75 30.91 -22.22
C SER A 46 12.94 31.09 -20.91
N ILE A 47 13.49 30.53 -19.82
CA ILE A 47 13.13 30.75 -18.41
C ILE A 47 11.73 30.22 -17.99
N CYS A 48 11.68 28.93 -17.64
CA CYS A 48 10.69 28.41 -16.69
C CYS A 48 11.28 28.44 -15.27
N PRO A 49 10.58 28.99 -14.26
CA PRO A 49 10.98 28.80 -12.87
C PRO A 49 10.83 27.32 -12.50
N LYS A 50 11.97 26.67 -12.24
CA LYS A 50 12.04 25.35 -11.61
C LYS A 50 11.40 25.46 -10.22
N VAL A 51 10.15 25.01 -10.08
CA VAL A 51 9.63 24.60 -8.77
C VAL A 51 10.22 23.21 -8.51
N ILE A 52 11.38 23.20 -7.85
CA ILE A 52 11.90 22.01 -7.18
C ILE A 52 11.09 21.91 -5.89
N LEU A 53 10.16 20.96 -5.82
CA LEU A 53 9.65 20.49 -4.54
C LEU A 53 10.73 19.56 -3.95
N PRO A 54 11.29 19.84 -2.76
CA PRO A 54 11.96 18.82 -1.99
C PRO A 54 10.87 17.92 -1.39
N CYS A 55 10.71 16.73 -1.97
CA CYS A 55 10.03 15.62 -1.33
C CYS A 55 11.02 14.91 -0.40
N GLU A 56 11.16 15.37 0.83
CA GLU A 56 11.70 14.56 1.94
C GLU A 56 10.92 14.90 3.20
N PHE A 57 9.97 14.02 3.55
CA PHE A 57 9.31 14.00 4.84
C PHE A 57 9.89 12.79 5.59
N ASP A 58 10.87 13.05 6.46
CA ASP A 58 11.46 12.05 7.36
C ASP A 58 10.75 12.16 8.72
N VAL A 59 10.21 11.04 9.19
CA VAL A 59 9.34 10.95 10.38
C VAL A 59 10.13 10.56 11.64
N ASN A 60 11.46 10.40 11.58
CA ASN A 60 12.23 9.78 12.67
C ASN A 60 13.31 10.65 13.33
N LYS A 61 13.00 11.89 13.71
CA LYS A 61 13.76 12.61 14.74
C LYS A 61 12.83 13.40 15.66
N THR A 62 12.41 12.79 16.76
CA THR A 62 11.58 13.41 17.80
C THR A 62 12.38 13.74 19.06
N ASP A 63 13.68 14.00 18.96
CA ASP A 63 14.47 14.47 20.09
C ASP A 63 15.37 15.64 19.66
N GLN A 64 15.18 16.76 20.35
CA GLN A 64 15.84 18.07 20.21
C GLN A 64 15.33 18.99 19.08
N ILE A 65 14.31 19.78 19.42
CA ILE A 65 14.05 21.08 18.80
C ILE A 65 14.28 22.14 19.88
N ASP A 66 15.54 22.51 20.09
CA ASP A 66 15.89 23.90 20.41
C ASP A 66 16.05 24.60 19.06
N ILE A 67 14.99 25.26 18.57
CA ILE A 67 15.13 26.23 17.48
C ILE A 67 15.17 27.61 18.13
N ILE A 68 16.37 28.18 18.07
CA ILE A 68 16.63 29.60 18.19
C ILE A 68 15.65 30.35 17.27
N ILE A 69 14.74 31.09 17.89
CA ILE A 69 13.91 32.09 17.22
C ILE A 69 14.76 33.36 17.09
N GLU A 70 15.35 33.55 15.93
CA GLU A 70 15.69 34.85 15.35
C GLU A 70 15.23 34.72 13.88
N ASP A 71 14.34 35.52 13.30
CA ASP A 71 13.97 36.89 13.58
C ASP A 71 12.73 37.18 12.71
N LEU A 72 11.51 37.12 13.25
CA LEU A 72 10.31 37.68 12.59
C LEU A 72 9.29 38.08 13.67
N HIS A 73 9.35 39.36 14.04
CA HIS A 73 8.27 40.05 14.72
C HIS A 73 6.98 39.93 13.88
N ASP A 74 6.00 39.12 14.32
CA ASP A 74 4.62 39.34 13.90
C ASP A 74 3.63 39.02 15.03
N LYS A 75 2.68 39.93 15.25
CA LYS A 75 1.87 40.07 16.47
C LYS A 75 0.62 39.18 16.52
N ASP A 76 0.52 38.16 15.68
CA ASP A 76 -0.72 37.39 15.46
C ASP A 76 -0.57 35.87 15.68
N ALA A 77 0.37 35.42 16.52
CA ALA A 77 0.56 34.01 16.84
C ALA A 77 -0.63 33.40 17.62
N ASP A 78 -1.15 34.12 18.63
CA ASP A 78 -2.26 33.65 19.47
C ASP A 78 -3.59 33.57 18.70
N LYS A 79 -3.74 34.38 17.65
CA LYS A 79 -4.93 34.37 16.79
C LYS A 79 -4.95 33.15 15.88
N LYS A 80 -3.79 32.76 15.33
CA LYS A 80 -3.64 31.56 14.49
C LYS A 80 -3.83 30.26 15.26
N GLU A 81 -3.40 30.21 16.52
CA GLU A 81 -3.57 29.01 17.35
C GLU A 81 -5.04 28.78 17.72
N ASN A 82 -5.79 29.85 18.01
CA ASN A 82 -7.23 29.74 18.26
C ASN A 82 -8.02 29.39 16.99
N GLU A 83 -7.65 29.96 15.83
CA GLU A 83 -8.27 29.61 14.54
C GLU A 83 -8.02 28.13 14.16
N LEU A 84 -6.84 27.57 14.47
CA LEU A 84 -6.53 26.14 14.29
C LEU A 84 -7.35 25.23 15.22
N LYS A 85 -7.48 25.59 16.51
CA LYS A 85 -8.30 24.83 17.47
C LYS A 85 -9.79 24.87 17.11
N GLU A 86 -10.29 25.99 16.61
CA GLU A 86 -11.68 26.11 16.13
C GLU A 86 -11.94 25.28 14.87
N LEU A 87 -10.96 25.17 13.96
CA LEU A 87 -11.03 24.32 12.76
C LEU A 87 -11.00 22.82 13.09
N GLU A 88 -10.23 22.41 14.10
CA GLU A 88 -10.21 21.02 14.58
C GLU A 88 -11.52 20.62 15.28
N GLU A 89 -12.04 21.48 16.16
CA GLU A 89 -13.36 21.32 16.80
C GLU A 89 -14.50 21.27 15.76
N TRP A 90 -14.45 22.11 14.73
CA TRP A 90 -15.45 22.15 13.67
C TRP A 90 -15.41 20.89 12.80
N ASN A 91 -14.22 20.40 12.41
CA ASN A 91 -14.08 19.14 11.67
C ASN A 91 -14.55 17.93 12.48
N LYS A 92 -14.28 17.90 13.81
CA LYS A 92 -14.83 16.88 14.72
C LYS A 92 -16.37 16.88 14.72
N LYS A 93 -17.00 18.05 14.78
CA LYS A 93 -18.47 18.19 14.72
C LYS A 93 -19.08 17.80 13.37
N GLN A 94 -18.41 18.08 12.25
CA GLN A 94 -18.92 17.71 10.92
C GLN A 94 -18.87 16.20 10.68
N LEU A 95 -17.86 15.49 11.21
CA LEU A 95 -17.78 14.02 11.15
C LEU A 95 -18.88 13.34 11.98
N LEU A 96 -19.32 13.97 13.08
CA LEU A 96 -20.41 13.48 13.95
C LEU A 96 -21.80 13.59 13.29
N ASN A 97 -22.02 14.58 12.42
CA ASN A 97 -23.31 14.83 11.77
C ASN A 97 -23.64 13.92 10.58
N VAL A 98 -22.66 13.15 10.07
CA VAL A 98 -22.88 12.21 8.95
C VAL A 98 -23.51 10.88 9.44
N PHE A 99 -23.54 10.62 10.75
CA PHE A 99 -23.85 9.28 11.29
C PHE A 99 -25.10 9.16 12.18
N TYR A 100 -25.80 10.24 12.53
CA TYR A 100 -27.04 10.17 13.31
C TYR A 100 -28.28 10.09 12.42
N HIS A 101 -28.62 8.90 11.91
CA HIS A 101 -30.00 8.47 11.60
C HIS A 101 -30.08 6.93 11.70
N SER A 102 -30.02 6.40 12.92
CA SER A 102 -30.77 5.20 13.35
C SER A 102 -30.48 4.93 14.82
N ASP A 103 -31.53 4.53 15.53
CA ASP A 103 -31.74 4.73 16.96
C ASP A 103 -30.93 3.83 17.90
N SER A 104 -30.86 4.35 19.14
CA SER A 104 -30.85 3.70 20.46
C SER A 104 -29.52 3.35 21.14
N ASP A 105 -29.26 4.15 22.18
CA ASP A 105 -28.70 3.83 23.50
C ASP A 105 -27.38 3.05 23.58
N ASP A 106 -26.28 3.80 23.67
CA ASP A 106 -25.30 3.66 24.75
C ASP A 106 -24.27 4.81 24.69
N SER A 107 -24.22 5.62 25.75
CA SER A 107 -23.27 6.73 25.89
C SER A 107 -21.86 6.21 26.17
N LEU A 108 -21.03 6.09 25.13
CA LEU A 108 -19.60 5.80 25.23
C LEU A 108 -18.80 6.98 24.70
N SER A 109 -17.67 7.29 25.36
CA SER A 109 -16.82 8.44 25.03
C SER A 109 -16.11 8.28 23.66
N GLU A 110 -15.67 9.39 23.06
CA GLU A 110 -14.99 9.41 21.72
C GLU A 110 -13.74 8.52 21.65
N GLU A 111 -13.00 8.37 22.75
CA GLU A 111 -11.83 7.48 22.84
C GLU A 111 -12.24 6.00 22.96
N GLU A 112 -13.33 5.71 23.68
CA GLU A 112 -13.84 4.34 23.82
C GLU A 112 -14.46 3.83 22.53
N SER A 113 -15.11 4.70 21.75
CA SER A 113 -15.70 4.34 20.46
C SER A 113 -14.63 4.06 19.40
N THR A 114 -13.62 4.92 19.25
CA THR A 114 -12.47 4.69 18.35
C THR A 114 -11.67 3.44 18.74
N THR A 115 -11.41 3.25 20.03
CA THR A 115 -10.77 2.04 20.57
C THR A 115 -11.63 0.79 20.36
N LYS A 116 -12.94 0.89 20.52
CA LYS A 116 -13.89 -0.20 20.27
C LYS A 116 -13.95 -0.55 18.77
N PHE A 117 -13.93 0.42 17.86
CA PHE A 117 -13.85 0.16 16.41
C PHE A 117 -12.52 -0.46 16.00
N HIS A 118 -11.39 0.01 16.55
CA HIS A 118 -10.08 -0.61 16.34
C HIS A 118 -10.07 -2.05 16.84
N ASN A 119 -10.59 -2.29 18.04
CA ASN A 119 -10.67 -3.62 18.66
C ASN A 119 -11.66 -4.56 17.96
N ILE A 120 -12.76 -4.05 17.41
CA ILE A 120 -13.68 -4.83 16.56
C ILE A 120 -12.94 -5.27 15.28
N ARG A 121 -12.21 -4.36 14.63
CA ARG A 121 -11.44 -4.68 13.41
C ARG A 121 -10.33 -5.69 13.68
N ILE A 122 -9.64 -5.61 14.82
CA ILE A 122 -8.66 -6.60 15.28
C ILE A 122 -9.33 -7.96 15.54
N LYS A 123 -10.49 -7.98 16.22
CA LYS A 123 -11.24 -9.21 16.51
C LYS A 123 -11.84 -9.85 15.25
N ASP A 124 -12.24 -9.06 14.26
CA ASP A 124 -12.70 -9.56 12.96
C ASP A 124 -11.52 -10.11 12.13
N MET A 125 -10.33 -9.50 12.22
CA MET A 125 -9.08 -10.06 11.67
C MET A 125 -8.66 -11.37 12.35
N GLU A 126 -8.99 -11.58 13.62
CA GLU A 126 -8.80 -12.87 14.31
C GLU A 126 -9.80 -13.93 13.85
N LYS A 127 -10.97 -13.51 13.34
CA LYS A 127 -12.08 -14.40 12.94
C LYS A 127 -11.80 -15.16 11.64
N ASN A 128 -10.91 -14.64 10.79
CA ASN A 128 -10.29 -15.31 9.65
C ASN A 128 -8.81 -14.90 9.60
N ASN A 129 -7.90 -15.80 9.99
CA ASN A 129 -6.46 -15.54 10.08
C ASN A 129 -5.78 -15.40 8.69
N ILE A 130 -6.25 -14.46 7.86
CA ILE A 130 -5.71 -14.15 6.54
C ILE A 130 -4.35 -13.49 6.72
N ARG A 131 -3.33 -14.11 6.10
CA ARG A 131 -1.94 -13.70 6.17
C ARG A 131 -1.34 -13.74 4.79
N PHE A 132 -0.74 -12.64 4.36
CA PHE A 132 -0.06 -12.57 3.07
C PHE A 132 1.40 -12.99 3.22
N ASN A 133 1.74 -14.11 2.59
CA ASN A 133 3.11 -14.53 2.36
C ASN A 133 3.56 -13.94 1.02
N VAL A 134 4.54 -13.06 1.05
CA VAL A 134 5.15 -12.47 -0.15
C VAL A 134 6.35 -13.31 -0.54
N ILE A 135 6.48 -13.65 -1.82
CA ILE A 135 7.65 -14.38 -2.33
C ILE A 135 8.21 -13.65 -3.55
N SER A 136 9.52 -13.43 -3.58
CA SER A 136 10.19 -12.73 -4.68
C SER A 136 11.65 -13.16 -4.79
N ALA A 137 12.23 -12.99 -5.98
CA ALA A 137 13.66 -13.14 -6.22
C ALA A 137 14.23 -11.81 -6.70
N VAL A 138 15.35 -11.40 -6.11
CA VAL A 138 16.04 -10.15 -6.41
C VAL A 138 17.50 -10.38 -6.71
N ASP A 139 18.06 -9.58 -7.62
CA ASP A 139 19.51 -9.51 -7.82
C ASP A 139 20.18 -8.60 -6.77
N GLU A 140 21.51 -8.38 -6.90
CA GLU A 140 22.25 -7.52 -5.97
C GLU A 140 21.77 -6.06 -5.93
N GLN A 141 21.01 -5.61 -6.92
CA GLN A 141 20.49 -4.24 -7.07
C GLN A 141 18.97 -4.17 -6.82
N MET A 142 18.37 -5.19 -6.21
CA MET A 142 16.93 -5.30 -5.98
C MET A 142 16.10 -5.37 -7.28
N CYS A 143 16.70 -5.76 -8.40
CA CYS A 143 15.97 -5.99 -9.63
C CYS A 143 15.00 -7.16 -9.49
N ILE A 144 13.81 -7.06 -10.09
CA ILE A 144 12.84 -8.16 -10.21
C ILE A 144 12.35 -8.40 -11.64
N GLY A 145 12.72 -7.54 -12.60
CA GLY A 145 12.17 -7.63 -13.94
C GLY A 145 12.83 -6.70 -14.96
N LYS A 146 12.72 -7.11 -16.23
CA LYS A 146 13.09 -6.35 -17.41
C LYS A 146 12.08 -6.66 -18.52
N ASP A 147 11.49 -5.63 -19.12
CA ASP A 147 10.53 -5.75 -20.23
C ASP A 147 9.38 -6.74 -19.93
N GLY A 148 8.96 -6.81 -18.67
CA GLY A 148 7.86 -7.66 -18.21
C GLY A 148 8.20 -9.13 -17.95
N VAL A 149 9.47 -9.54 -18.06
CA VAL A 149 9.95 -10.90 -17.75
C VAL A 149 11.05 -10.89 -16.69
N LEU A 150 11.39 -12.07 -16.15
CA LEU A 150 12.55 -12.25 -15.30
C LEU A 150 13.83 -12.14 -16.16
N PRO A 151 14.84 -11.33 -15.78
CA PRO A 151 16.05 -11.16 -16.57
C PRO A 151 17.05 -12.32 -16.41
N TRP A 152 16.67 -13.34 -15.64
CA TRP A 152 17.45 -14.55 -15.40
C TRP A 152 16.63 -15.81 -15.65
N SER A 153 17.34 -16.92 -15.82
CA SER A 153 16.75 -18.26 -15.94
C SER A 153 17.44 -19.16 -14.91
N LEU A 154 16.82 -19.30 -13.74
CA LEU A 154 17.35 -20.03 -12.59
C LEU A 154 16.40 -21.18 -12.22
N PRO A 155 16.52 -22.37 -12.86
CA PRO A 155 15.61 -23.48 -12.64
C PRO A 155 15.52 -23.96 -11.19
N THR A 156 16.62 -23.95 -10.44
CA THR A 156 16.63 -24.42 -9.04
C THR A 156 15.87 -23.45 -8.15
N GLU A 157 16.06 -22.14 -8.36
CA GLU A 157 15.29 -21.10 -7.69
C GLU A 157 13.80 -21.17 -8.06
N PHE A 158 13.48 -21.34 -9.34
CA PHE A 158 12.10 -21.43 -9.80
C PHE A 158 11.38 -22.68 -9.26
N GLN A 159 12.08 -23.82 -9.11
CA GLN A 159 11.53 -25.00 -8.45
C GLN A 159 11.23 -24.75 -6.97
N TYR A 160 12.09 -24.00 -6.27
CA TYR A 160 11.80 -23.54 -4.91
C TYR A 160 10.52 -22.68 -4.89
N PHE A 161 10.44 -21.66 -5.75
CA PHE A 161 9.25 -20.81 -5.88
C PHE A 161 7.96 -21.62 -6.09
N LEU A 162 7.97 -22.58 -7.02
CA LEU A 162 6.82 -23.45 -7.28
C LEU A 162 6.49 -24.32 -6.07
N SER A 163 7.51 -24.83 -5.35
CA SER A 163 7.29 -25.67 -4.16
C SER A 163 6.58 -24.93 -3.02
N MET A 164 6.81 -23.62 -2.90
CA MET A 164 6.13 -22.76 -1.91
C MET A 164 4.69 -22.46 -2.36
N THR A 165 4.52 -22.11 -3.63
CA THR A 165 3.29 -21.48 -4.12
C THR A 165 2.24 -22.44 -4.68
N THR A 166 2.62 -23.65 -5.09
CA THR A 166 1.70 -24.60 -5.78
C THR A 166 1.33 -25.84 -4.98
N LYS A 167 1.88 -26.02 -3.77
CA LYS A 167 1.70 -27.25 -2.97
C LYS A 167 0.88 -26.98 -1.70
N PRO A 168 -0.46 -26.89 -1.79
CA PRO A 168 -1.32 -26.80 -0.63
C PRO A 168 -1.39 -28.14 0.12
N ARG A 169 -1.89 -28.10 1.36
CA ARG A 169 -2.31 -29.29 2.12
C ARG A 169 -3.41 -30.06 1.36
N PRO A 170 -3.48 -31.40 1.54
CA PRO A 170 -4.51 -32.23 0.90
C PRO A 170 -5.93 -31.70 1.15
N GLY A 171 -6.71 -31.57 0.08
CA GLY A 171 -8.09 -31.07 0.14
C GLY A 171 -8.24 -29.55 0.19
N LYS A 172 -7.13 -28.79 0.10
CA LYS A 172 -7.12 -27.33 0.02
C LYS A 172 -6.51 -26.82 -1.27
N GLN A 173 -6.65 -25.52 -1.52
CA GLN A 173 -5.97 -24.81 -2.60
C GLN A 173 -5.22 -23.58 -2.04
N ASN A 174 -4.18 -23.13 -2.73
CA ASN A 174 -3.58 -21.84 -2.42
C ASN A 174 -4.35 -20.70 -3.10
N ALA A 175 -4.21 -19.48 -2.59
CA ALA A 175 -4.57 -18.27 -3.33
C ALA A 175 -3.29 -17.55 -3.75
N VAL A 176 -3.27 -17.02 -4.97
CA VAL A 176 -2.17 -16.20 -5.48
C VAL A 176 -2.67 -14.81 -5.81
N ILE A 177 -1.92 -13.80 -5.38
CA ILE A 177 -2.22 -12.39 -5.65
C ILE A 177 -1.13 -11.83 -6.55
N ILE A 178 -1.56 -11.27 -7.69
CA ILE A 178 -0.68 -10.73 -8.73
C ILE A 178 -1.20 -9.39 -9.24
N GLY A 179 -0.28 -8.52 -9.63
CA GLY A 179 -0.60 -7.27 -10.31
C GLY A 179 -0.93 -7.50 -11.79
N ARG A 180 -1.70 -6.58 -12.37
CA ARG A 180 -2.11 -6.62 -13.79
C ARG A 180 -0.95 -6.86 -14.77
N LYS A 181 0.17 -6.13 -14.63
CA LYS A 181 1.33 -6.26 -15.52
C LYS A 181 1.95 -7.66 -15.47
N THR A 182 2.06 -8.23 -14.26
CA THR A 182 2.57 -9.58 -14.05
C THR A 182 1.61 -10.63 -14.63
N TRP A 183 0.30 -10.42 -14.47
CA TRP A 183 -0.70 -11.26 -15.13
C TRP A 183 -0.54 -11.22 -16.65
N GLU A 184 -0.48 -10.02 -17.25
CA GLU A 184 -0.38 -9.84 -18.71
C GLU A 184 0.79 -10.64 -19.30
N THR A 185 1.95 -10.67 -18.64
CA THR A 185 3.17 -11.38 -19.10
C THR A 185 3.36 -12.78 -18.54
N MET A 186 2.42 -13.28 -17.72
CA MET A 186 2.58 -14.54 -16.99
C MET A 186 2.87 -15.74 -17.91
N ASP A 187 2.25 -15.80 -19.10
CA ASP A 187 2.43 -16.86 -20.11
C ASP A 187 3.87 -17.00 -20.62
N LEU A 188 4.70 -15.96 -20.46
CA LEU A 188 6.11 -15.99 -20.82
C LEU A 188 6.98 -16.69 -19.77
N LEU A 189 6.48 -16.81 -18.53
CA LEU A 189 7.21 -17.36 -17.39
C LEU A 189 6.62 -18.70 -16.92
N THR A 190 5.30 -18.82 -16.93
CA THR A 190 4.54 -19.99 -16.48
C THR A 190 3.19 -20.05 -17.19
N SER A 191 2.34 -21.03 -16.90
CA SER A 191 1.00 -21.10 -17.49
C SER A 191 0.05 -20.05 -16.89
N LYS A 192 -0.75 -19.38 -17.72
CA LYS A 192 -1.94 -18.63 -17.29
C LYS A 192 -3.21 -19.49 -17.37
N PRO A 193 -4.03 -19.58 -16.29
CA PRO A 193 -3.84 -19.00 -14.97
C PRO A 193 -2.85 -19.81 -14.13
N PHE A 194 -2.42 -19.28 -12.98
CA PHE A 194 -1.53 -20.02 -12.09
C PHE A 194 -2.26 -21.27 -11.57
N LEU A 195 -1.73 -22.45 -11.89
CA LEU A 195 -2.45 -23.71 -11.75
C LEU A 195 -2.74 -24.06 -10.28
N ASN A 196 -3.86 -24.76 -10.06
CA ASN A 196 -4.27 -25.29 -8.75
C ASN A 196 -4.39 -24.23 -7.64
N SER A 197 -4.65 -22.99 -8.03
CA SER A 197 -4.73 -21.86 -7.12
C SER A 197 -5.87 -20.92 -7.50
N LEU A 198 -6.45 -20.25 -6.51
CA LEU A 198 -7.31 -19.09 -6.73
C LEU A 198 -6.45 -17.91 -7.18
N ASN A 199 -6.68 -17.40 -8.39
CA ASN A 199 -5.91 -16.29 -8.96
C ASN A 199 -6.64 -14.97 -8.69
N ILE A 200 -6.02 -14.10 -7.89
CA ILE A 200 -6.56 -12.78 -7.53
C ILE A 200 -5.70 -11.70 -8.19
N ILE A 201 -6.25 -11.03 -9.19
CA ILE A 201 -5.54 -9.98 -9.94
C ILE A 201 -5.86 -8.62 -9.32
N LEU A 202 -4.86 -7.98 -8.72
CA LEU A 202 -4.97 -6.64 -8.14
C LEU A 202 -4.83 -5.57 -9.23
N THR A 203 -5.92 -4.85 -9.52
CA THR A 203 -5.92 -3.76 -10.49
C THR A 203 -7.12 -2.83 -10.33
N ASN A 204 -6.90 -1.53 -10.54
CA ASN A 204 -7.98 -0.55 -10.67
C ASN A 204 -8.60 -0.50 -12.07
N GLN A 205 -7.95 -1.12 -13.06
CA GLN A 205 -8.40 -1.14 -14.45
C GLN A 205 -9.40 -2.27 -14.67
N ASN A 206 -10.25 -2.11 -15.68
CA ASN A 206 -11.14 -3.19 -16.09
C ASN A 206 -10.33 -4.24 -16.86
N LEU A 207 -10.31 -5.48 -16.36
CA LEU A 207 -9.60 -6.61 -16.95
C LEU A 207 -10.61 -7.71 -17.28
N THR A 208 -11.39 -7.49 -18.34
CA THR A 208 -12.48 -8.41 -18.73
C THR A 208 -11.98 -9.80 -19.13
N GLU A 209 -10.78 -9.91 -19.69
CA GLU A 209 -10.17 -11.20 -20.08
C GLU A 209 -9.99 -12.16 -18.91
N ALA A 210 -9.78 -11.66 -17.69
CA ALA A 210 -9.59 -12.48 -16.51
C ALA A 210 -10.79 -13.39 -16.23
N LYS A 211 -11.99 -12.97 -16.66
CA LYS A 211 -13.24 -13.74 -16.53
C LYS A 211 -13.28 -14.99 -17.41
N ASN A 212 -12.40 -15.08 -18.40
CA ASN A 212 -12.32 -16.24 -19.29
C ASN A 212 -11.51 -17.39 -18.67
N TYR A 213 -10.85 -17.14 -17.54
CA TYR A 213 -10.03 -18.12 -16.85
C TYR A 213 -10.76 -18.64 -15.62
N GLU A 214 -10.74 -19.96 -15.45
CA GLU A 214 -11.31 -20.59 -14.25
C GLU A 214 -10.56 -20.14 -12.99
N ASN A 215 -11.28 -20.10 -11.87
CA ASN A 215 -10.73 -19.77 -10.56
C ASN A 215 -9.91 -18.47 -10.54
N THR A 216 -10.34 -17.48 -11.32
CA THR A 216 -9.66 -16.20 -11.50
C THR A 216 -10.63 -15.06 -11.23
N VAL A 217 -10.20 -14.11 -10.39
CA VAL A 217 -11.00 -12.95 -9.98
C VAL A 217 -10.17 -11.67 -10.01
N VAL A 218 -10.84 -10.54 -10.21
CA VAL A 218 -10.21 -9.21 -10.21
C VAL A 218 -10.60 -8.47 -8.95
N ALA A 219 -9.60 -8.01 -8.20
CA ALA A 219 -9.78 -7.19 -7.00
C ALA A 219 -9.23 -5.77 -7.25
N LYS A 220 -9.97 -4.76 -6.79
CA LYS A 220 -9.58 -3.34 -6.96
C LYS A 220 -8.82 -2.76 -5.77
N SER A 221 -8.79 -3.46 -4.64
CA SER A 221 -8.18 -2.99 -3.41
C SER A 221 -7.82 -4.15 -2.51
N VAL A 222 -7.03 -3.88 -1.48
CA VAL A 222 -6.73 -4.86 -0.42
C VAL A 222 -8.01 -5.33 0.26
N ASP A 223 -8.93 -4.42 0.60
CA ASP A 223 -10.21 -4.81 1.22
C ASP A 223 -11.06 -5.73 0.32
N ALA A 224 -11.01 -5.54 -1.00
CA ALA A 224 -11.69 -6.42 -1.94
C ALA A 224 -11.03 -7.82 -1.97
N ILE A 225 -9.69 -7.90 -1.90
CA ILE A 225 -8.97 -9.18 -1.76
C ILE A 225 -9.41 -9.91 -0.50
N ILE A 226 -9.48 -9.20 0.63
CA ILE A 226 -9.90 -9.78 1.91
C ILE A 226 -11.33 -10.34 1.82
N LYS A 227 -12.28 -9.56 1.30
CA LYS A 227 -13.66 -10.03 1.11
C LYS A 227 -13.74 -11.27 0.22
N ILE A 228 -12.91 -11.37 -0.82
CA ILE A 228 -12.84 -12.57 -1.66
C ILE A 228 -12.37 -13.75 -0.80
N LEU A 229 -11.25 -13.59 -0.10
CA LEU A 229 -10.65 -14.65 0.72
C LEU A 229 -11.55 -15.11 1.88
N GLU A 230 -12.29 -14.20 2.51
CA GLU A 230 -13.24 -14.53 3.58
C GLU A 230 -14.41 -15.40 3.09
N ASN A 231 -14.75 -15.34 1.80
CA ASN A 231 -15.79 -16.17 1.20
C ASN A 231 -15.28 -17.53 0.71
N GLU A 232 -13.96 -17.79 0.83
CA GLU A 232 -13.33 -19.01 0.35
C GLU A 232 -12.95 -19.94 1.51
N ALA A 233 -13.70 -21.03 1.68
CA ALA A 233 -13.52 -21.94 2.82
C ALA A 233 -12.28 -22.83 2.74
N ASN A 234 -11.71 -23.02 1.54
CA ASN A 234 -10.69 -24.04 1.26
C ASN A 234 -9.29 -23.46 0.95
N ILE A 235 -9.04 -22.19 1.28
CA ILE A 235 -7.72 -21.60 1.13
C ILE A 235 -6.76 -22.17 2.18
N ASP A 236 -5.57 -22.55 1.73
CA ASP A 236 -4.47 -22.96 2.60
C ASP A 236 -3.54 -21.80 2.91
N GLU A 237 -2.78 -21.35 1.91
CA GLU A 237 -1.86 -20.22 2.00
C GLU A 237 -2.20 -19.15 0.96
N VAL A 238 -1.97 -17.88 1.30
CA VAL A 238 -2.13 -16.74 0.40
C VAL A 238 -0.75 -16.21 0.01
N TRP A 239 -0.42 -16.33 -1.28
CA TRP A 239 0.88 -15.98 -1.83
C TRP A 239 0.80 -14.71 -2.69
N VAL A 240 1.63 -13.71 -2.40
CA VAL A 240 1.80 -12.52 -3.24
C VAL A 240 2.99 -12.74 -4.15
N LEU A 241 2.75 -12.78 -5.47
CA LEU A 241 3.78 -13.09 -6.48
C LEU A 241 4.26 -11.85 -7.25
N GLY A 242 3.85 -10.65 -6.80
CA GLY A 242 4.27 -9.37 -7.37
C GLY A 242 3.35 -8.83 -8.45
N GLY A 243 3.76 -7.86 -9.27
CA GLY A 243 5.06 -7.18 -9.30
C GLY A 243 5.21 -6.04 -8.28
N SER A 244 6.13 -5.11 -8.57
CA SER A 244 6.59 -4.05 -7.65
C SER A 244 5.45 -3.31 -6.92
N GLU A 245 4.46 -2.80 -7.65
CA GLU A 245 3.31 -2.07 -7.07
C GLU A 245 2.46 -2.95 -6.13
N THR A 246 2.31 -4.24 -6.48
CA THR A 246 1.55 -5.22 -5.68
C THR A 246 2.31 -5.59 -4.41
N TYR A 247 3.63 -5.81 -4.51
CA TYR A 247 4.50 -6.00 -3.36
C TYR A 247 4.40 -4.82 -2.39
N PHE A 248 4.55 -3.59 -2.89
CA PHE A 248 4.49 -2.38 -2.07
C PHE A 248 3.15 -2.26 -1.33
N THR A 249 2.05 -2.43 -2.07
CA THR A 249 0.70 -2.28 -1.53
C THR A 249 0.41 -3.32 -0.45
N LEU A 250 0.75 -4.59 -0.69
CA LEU A 250 0.37 -5.68 0.21
C LEU A 250 1.32 -5.81 1.40
N MET A 251 2.61 -5.49 1.25
CA MET A 251 3.56 -5.45 2.37
C MET A 251 3.26 -4.33 3.37
N LYS A 252 2.68 -3.22 2.90
CA LYS A 252 2.21 -2.12 3.78
C LYS A 252 0.88 -2.42 4.46
N SER A 253 0.15 -3.42 4.00
CA SER A 253 -1.15 -3.78 4.56
C SER A 253 -1.02 -4.40 5.96
N PRO A 254 -2.06 -4.35 6.80
CA PRO A 254 -2.05 -5.02 8.11
C PRO A 254 -2.04 -6.56 8.01
N TYR A 255 -2.25 -7.12 6.82
CA TYR A 255 -2.28 -8.56 6.57
C TYR A 255 -0.92 -9.12 6.15
N PHE A 256 0.09 -8.26 5.92
CA PHE A 256 1.44 -8.72 5.63
C PHE A 256 1.97 -9.58 6.78
N HIS A 257 2.35 -10.81 6.46
CA HIS A 257 2.89 -11.74 7.43
C HIS A 257 4.39 -11.93 7.24
N ARG A 258 4.79 -12.46 6.08
CA ARG A 258 6.17 -12.83 5.79
C ARG A 258 6.58 -12.45 4.38
N LEU A 259 7.84 -12.11 4.21
CA LEU A 259 8.52 -11.99 2.93
C LEU A 259 9.58 -13.08 2.82
N TYR A 260 9.45 -13.94 1.82
CA TYR A 260 10.44 -14.94 1.40
C TYR A 260 11.20 -14.36 0.20
N LEU A 261 12.40 -13.86 0.45
CA LEU A 261 13.19 -13.14 -0.55
C LEU A 261 14.42 -13.96 -0.93
N THR A 262 14.47 -14.42 -2.18
CA THR A 262 15.67 -15.01 -2.78
C THR A 262 16.63 -13.90 -3.20
N HIS A 263 17.84 -13.87 -2.61
CA HIS A 263 18.94 -12.99 -3.01
C HIS A 263 19.84 -13.71 -4.01
N ILE A 264 19.79 -13.29 -5.27
CA ILE A 264 20.62 -13.81 -6.35
C ILE A 264 21.95 -13.06 -6.35
N HIS A 265 23.06 -13.80 -6.26
CA HIS A 265 24.42 -13.25 -6.23
C HIS A 265 24.92 -12.99 -7.66
N ALA A 266 24.19 -12.15 -8.39
CA ALA A 266 24.49 -11.68 -9.73
C ALA A 266 23.85 -10.30 -9.94
N LYS A 267 24.18 -9.66 -11.07
CA LYS A 267 23.59 -8.39 -11.51
C LYS A 267 23.02 -8.55 -12.91
N TYR A 268 21.83 -8.03 -13.12
CA TYR A 268 21.15 -8.08 -14.41
C TYR A 268 20.73 -6.68 -14.87
N GLU A 269 20.49 -6.52 -16.17
CA GLU A 269 19.91 -5.28 -16.70
C GLU A 269 18.41 -5.25 -16.39
N CYS A 270 17.92 -4.16 -15.78
CA CYS A 270 16.60 -4.13 -15.19
C CYS A 270 15.89 -2.78 -15.32
N ASP A 271 14.56 -2.83 -15.43
CA ASP A 271 13.68 -1.67 -15.42
C ASP A 271 12.66 -1.69 -14.27
N THR A 272 12.53 -2.85 -13.61
CA THR A 272 11.56 -3.08 -12.55
C THR A 272 12.29 -3.59 -11.32
N TYR A 273 12.08 -2.91 -10.20
CA TYR A 273 12.78 -3.17 -8.94
C TYR A 273 11.79 -3.53 -7.83
N PHE A 274 12.26 -4.32 -6.87
CA PHE A 274 11.53 -4.57 -5.63
C PHE A 274 11.36 -3.24 -4.88
N PRO A 275 10.18 -2.97 -4.29
CA PRO A 275 9.83 -1.63 -3.84
C PRO A 275 10.49 -1.21 -2.51
N PHE A 276 11.20 -2.12 -1.86
CA PHE A 276 11.94 -1.86 -0.62
C PHE A 276 13.44 -2.01 -0.90
N MET A 277 14.23 -1.08 -0.37
CA MET A 277 15.69 -1.12 -0.53
C MET A 277 16.28 -2.24 0.33
N LYS A 278 17.42 -2.81 -0.09
CA LYS A 278 18.13 -3.83 0.68
C LYS A 278 18.43 -3.37 2.12
N GLN A 279 18.84 -2.12 2.26
CA GLN A 279 19.14 -1.52 3.56
C GLN A 279 17.91 -1.41 4.46
N GLU A 280 16.73 -1.15 3.89
CA GLU A 280 15.47 -1.08 4.64
C GLU A 280 15.05 -2.46 5.16
N LEU A 281 15.29 -3.51 4.37
CA LEU A 281 15.00 -4.89 4.77
C LEU A 281 15.98 -5.41 5.83
N GLU A 282 17.28 -5.13 5.68
CA GLU A 282 18.34 -5.67 6.54
C GLU A 282 18.55 -4.86 7.83
N TYR A 283 18.53 -3.54 7.73
CA TYR A 283 18.89 -2.63 8.83
C TYR A 283 17.77 -1.68 9.23
N GLY A 284 16.67 -1.66 8.48
CA GLY A 284 15.52 -0.81 8.79
C GLY A 284 14.78 -1.24 10.05
N GLN A 285 13.94 -0.34 10.54
CA GLN A 285 13.06 -0.59 11.69
C GLN A 285 11.76 -1.30 11.28
N SER A 286 11.41 -1.32 9.99
CA SER A 286 10.16 -1.88 9.49
C SER A 286 10.14 -3.41 9.48
N PHE A 287 11.29 -4.03 9.21
CA PHE A 287 11.40 -5.48 8.99
C PHE A 287 12.45 -6.12 9.90
N ARG A 288 12.27 -7.40 10.19
CA ARG A 288 13.23 -8.23 10.91
C ARG A 288 13.48 -9.51 10.11
N LYS A 289 14.76 -9.80 9.83
CA LYS A 289 15.19 -11.07 9.26
C LYS A 289 15.05 -12.17 10.32
N LEU A 290 14.40 -13.27 9.95
CA LEU A 290 14.28 -14.46 10.78
C LEU A 290 15.58 -15.27 10.75
N SER A 291 15.93 -15.84 11.89
CA SER A 291 16.98 -16.86 12.00
C SER A 291 16.51 -18.19 11.40
N PRO A 292 17.42 -19.09 10.98
CA PRO A 292 17.05 -20.40 10.45
C PRO A 292 16.15 -21.22 11.38
N ASP A 293 16.35 -21.14 12.70
CA ASP A 293 15.55 -21.88 13.69
C ASP A 293 14.11 -21.34 13.83
N GLU A 294 13.87 -20.08 13.47
CA GLU A 294 12.52 -19.49 13.44
C GLU A 294 11.74 -19.85 12.18
N ILE A 295 12.44 -20.27 11.12
CA ILE A 295 11.84 -20.67 9.84
C ILE A 295 11.41 -22.14 9.95
N GLN A 296 10.15 -22.35 10.30
CA GLN A 296 9.58 -23.70 10.49
C GLN A 296 9.21 -24.41 9.18
N ASP A 297 9.38 -23.77 8.02
CA ASP A 297 9.04 -24.34 6.73
C ASP A 297 10.24 -25.07 6.11
N PRO A 298 10.23 -26.42 6.03
CA PRO A 298 11.36 -27.19 5.52
C PRO A 298 11.59 -27.02 4.01
N ARG A 299 10.67 -26.37 3.29
CA ARG A 299 10.82 -26.05 1.87
C ARG A 299 11.82 -24.91 1.64
N VAL A 300 12.08 -24.08 2.65
CA VAL A 300 13.00 -22.94 2.56
C VAL A 300 14.45 -23.44 2.59
N PRO A 301 15.26 -23.22 1.53
CA PRO A 301 16.65 -23.62 1.52
C PRO A 301 17.47 -22.89 2.58
N THR A 302 18.33 -23.62 3.28
CA THR A 302 19.25 -23.05 4.26
C THR A 302 20.62 -22.79 3.63
N GLY A 303 21.12 -21.56 3.75
CA GLY A 303 22.44 -21.16 3.25
C GLY A 303 22.46 -20.88 1.74
N ILE A 304 23.67 -20.87 1.18
CA ILE A 304 23.88 -20.55 -0.23
C ILE A 304 23.63 -21.79 -1.10
N VAL A 305 22.71 -21.66 -2.04
CA VAL A 305 22.39 -22.65 -3.08
C VAL A 305 23.07 -22.24 -4.37
N THR A 306 23.59 -23.22 -5.10
CA THR A 306 24.08 -23.00 -6.47
C THR A 306 23.00 -23.48 -7.44
N ASP A 307 22.54 -22.60 -8.32
CA ASP A 307 21.60 -22.97 -9.35
C ASP A 307 22.26 -23.92 -10.36
N SER A 308 21.49 -24.93 -10.77
CA SER A 308 21.82 -25.88 -11.82
C SER A 308 22.29 -25.26 -13.14
N LYS A 309 21.84 -24.04 -13.46
CA LYS A 309 22.17 -23.34 -14.69
C LYS A 309 23.17 -22.22 -14.39
N GLU A 310 24.30 -22.24 -15.10
CA GLU A 310 25.37 -21.23 -15.06
C GLU A 310 26.15 -21.10 -13.73
N GLY A 311 25.80 -21.86 -12.69
CA GLY A 311 26.50 -21.82 -11.40
C GLY A 311 26.24 -20.53 -10.61
N VAL A 312 25.18 -19.79 -10.96
CA VAL A 312 24.72 -18.62 -10.23
C VAL A 312 24.33 -19.06 -8.82
N LYS A 313 24.77 -18.31 -7.81
CA LYS A 313 24.48 -18.60 -6.41
C LYS A 313 23.32 -17.74 -5.93
N PHE A 314 22.51 -18.28 -5.04
CA PHE A 314 21.49 -17.52 -4.35
C PHE A 314 21.32 -18.00 -2.91
N GLU A 315 20.74 -17.17 -2.05
CA GLU A 315 20.31 -17.56 -0.71
C GLU A 315 18.89 -17.04 -0.44
N VAL A 316 18.16 -17.71 0.44
CA VAL A 316 16.80 -17.27 0.81
C VAL A 316 16.81 -16.65 2.19
N ALA A 317 16.27 -15.44 2.30
CA ALA A 317 16.06 -14.74 3.55
C ALA A 317 14.56 -14.55 3.80
N VAL A 318 14.12 -14.82 5.02
CA VAL A 318 12.73 -14.62 5.43
C VAL A 318 12.64 -13.42 6.36
N TYR A 319 11.70 -12.51 6.10
CA TYR A 319 11.47 -11.30 6.89
C TYR A 319 10.03 -11.24 7.40
N GLU A 320 9.85 -10.69 8.59
CA GLU A 320 8.55 -10.32 9.17
C GLU A 320 8.52 -8.82 9.49
N LYS A 321 7.32 -8.26 9.66
CA LYS A 321 7.17 -6.88 10.14
C LYS A 321 7.60 -6.79 11.60
N ARG A 322 8.32 -5.73 11.98
CA ARG A 322 8.53 -5.43 13.41
C ARG A 322 7.22 -4.93 14.02
N HIS A 323 6.84 -5.53 15.15
CA HIS A 323 5.68 -5.12 15.94
C HIS A 323 6.04 -4.07 16.97
#